data_AF-A0A5N9G4X5-F1
#
_entry.id   AF-A0A5N9G4X5-F1
#
_cell.length_a   1.000
_cell.length_b   1.000
_cell.length_c   1.000
_cell.angle_alpha   90.00
_cell.angle_beta   90.00
_cell.angle_gamma   90.00
#
_symmetry.space_group_name_H-M   'P 1'
#
loop_
_entity.id
_entity.type
_entity.pdbx_description
1 polymer ?
#
loop_
_entity_poly.entity_id
_entity_poly.type
_entity_poly.pdbx_seq_one_letter_code
_entity_poly.pdbx_strand_id
1 'polypeptide(L)' 'MIEGESSDATVDLPGIRRAGLPEIAHSSALAGFNILDLSDNIAGAYCTKLLADPGATVAMVESP' A
#
# COMPACT_ATOMS: atom_id res chain seq x y z
N MET A 1 -33.02 12.93 -5.55
CA MET A 1 -33.05 11.84 -6.55
C MET A 1 -31.70 11.14 -6.46
N ILE A 2 -31.51 10.43 -5.34
CA ILE A 2 -31.36 8.96 -5.25
C ILE A 2 -30.06 8.56 -5.97
N GLU A 3 -28.94 8.59 -5.25
CA GLU A 3 -28.31 7.43 -4.58
C GLU A 3 -27.78 6.40 -5.57
N GLY A 4 -26.46 6.22 -5.53
CA GLY A 4 -25.70 5.27 -6.32
C GLY A 4 -24.39 5.03 -5.60
N GLU A 5 -24.51 4.49 -4.40
CA GLU A 5 -23.47 3.86 -3.58
C GLU A 5 -22.48 3.09 -4.48
N SER A 6 -21.31 3.68 -4.79
CA SER A 6 -20.17 2.89 -5.22
C SER A 6 -19.62 2.21 -3.98
N SER A 7 -20.42 1.25 -3.51
CA SER A 7 -20.08 0.23 -2.56
C SER A 7 -18.61 -0.09 -2.72
N ASP A 8 -17.91 0.13 -1.62
CA ASP A 8 -16.64 -0.47 -1.29
C ASP A 8 -16.73 -1.98 -1.59
N ALA A 9 -16.57 -2.38 -2.84
CA ALA A 9 -16.56 -3.78 -3.23
C ALA A 9 -15.21 -4.45 -2.90
N THR A 10 -14.37 -3.74 -2.13
CA THR A 10 -13.11 -4.25 -1.57
C THR A 10 -13.29 -4.68 -0.11
N VAL A 11 -14.51 -4.70 0.46
CA VAL A 11 -14.71 -5.31 1.78
C VAL A 11 -14.34 -6.80 1.79
N ASP A 12 -13.12 -7.01 2.29
CA ASP A 12 -12.65 -7.99 3.26
C ASP A 12 -12.60 -9.47 2.85
N LEU A 13 -11.44 -9.89 2.32
CA LEU A 13 -10.95 -11.25 2.55
C LEU A 13 -9.75 -11.02 3.46
N PRO A 14 -9.71 -11.59 4.66
CA PRO A 14 -8.54 -11.50 5.50
C PRO A 14 -7.46 -12.36 4.83
N GLY A 15 -6.58 -11.68 4.10
CA GLY A 15 -5.22 -12.17 3.87
C GLY A 15 -4.70 -12.28 2.45
N ILE A 16 -5.48 -12.13 1.35
CA ILE A 16 -4.99 -11.94 -0.05
C ILE A 16 -6.20 -11.95 -1.03
N ARG A 17 -6.46 -10.85 -1.76
CA ARG A 17 -7.39 -10.84 -2.91
C ARG A 17 -6.62 -10.57 -4.21
N ARG A 18 -6.61 -11.52 -5.15
CA ARG A 18 -6.30 -11.25 -6.56
C ARG A 18 -7.61 -11.02 -7.30
N ALA A 19 -7.91 -9.77 -7.64
CA ALA A 19 -9.05 -9.45 -8.49
C ALA A 19 -8.73 -9.72 -9.97
N GLY A 20 -9.70 -10.28 -10.69
CA GLY A 20 -9.62 -10.47 -12.14
C GLY A 20 -9.45 -9.13 -12.85
N LEU A 21 -8.38 -9.01 -13.64
CA LEU A 21 -8.01 -7.85 -14.43
C LEU A 21 -8.91 -7.77 -15.68
N PRO A 22 -9.63 -6.65 -15.92
CA PRO A 22 -9.11 -5.61 -16.80
C PRO A 22 -9.59 -4.17 -16.50
N GLU A 23 -8.65 -3.29 -16.18
CA GLU A 23 -8.38 -1.95 -16.74
C GLU A 23 -7.03 -1.56 -16.12
N ILE A 24 -6.06 -1.06 -16.89
CA ILE A 24 -4.76 -0.62 -16.32
C ILE A 24 -4.99 0.73 -15.62
N ALA A 25 -5.88 0.75 -14.63
CA ALA A 25 -5.93 1.82 -13.66
C ALA A 25 -4.73 1.62 -12.75
N HIS A 26 -3.85 2.62 -12.68
CA HIS A 26 -2.66 2.59 -11.83
C HIS A 26 -3.08 2.74 -10.36
N SER A 27 -3.76 1.73 -9.82
CA SER A 27 -4.03 1.64 -8.39
C SER A 27 -2.69 1.45 -7.69
N SER A 28 -2.38 2.31 -6.73
CA SER A 28 -1.20 2.19 -5.86
C SER A 28 -1.24 0.83 -5.15
N ALA A 29 -0.42 -0.12 -5.62
CA ALA A 29 -0.47 -1.51 -5.19
C ALA A 29 -0.23 -1.69 -3.68
N LEU A 30 0.46 -0.74 -3.04
CA LEU A 30 0.76 -0.73 -1.61
C LEU A 30 0.05 0.40 -0.84
N ALA A 31 -0.97 1.04 -1.42
CA ALA A 31 -1.78 1.98 -0.66
C ALA A 31 -2.43 1.32 0.57
N GLY A 32 -2.44 2.06 1.68
CA GLY A 32 -2.99 1.60 2.96
C GLY A 32 -2.03 0.77 3.82
N PHE A 33 -0.85 0.42 3.32
CA PHE A 33 0.18 -0.23 4.14
C PHE A 33 1.01 0.82 4.90
N ASN A 34 1.12 0.64 6.21
CA ASN A 34 2.03 1.38 7.08
C ASN A 34 3.25 0.50 7.39
N ILE A 35 4.45 1.01 7.10
CA ILE A 35 5.70 0.28 7.21
C ILE A 35 6.63 1.06 8.14
N LEU A 36 7.28 0.33 9.05
CA LEU A 36 8.31 0.88 9.92
C LEU A 36 9.68 0.42 9.42
N ASP A 37 10.55 1.37 9.13
CA ASP A 37 11.94 1.12 8.76
C ASP A 37 12.82 1.15 10.01
N LEU A 38 13.41 0.00 10.32
CA LEU A 38 14.35 -0.21 11.43
C LEU A 38 15.75 -0.54 10.92
N SER A 39 16.02 -0.27 9.64
CA SER A 39 17.30 -0.54 9.02
C SER A 39 18.27 0.63 9.22
N ASP A 40 19.55 0.31 9.43
CA ASP A 40 20.58 1.33 9.66
C ASP A 40 21.52 1.51 8.44
N ASN A 41 21.08 1.11 7.23
CA ASN A 41 21.94 1.11 6.06
C ASN A 41 21.22 1.47 4.75
N ILE A 42 22.03 1.76 3.72
CA ILE A 42 21.58 2.21 2.40
C ILE A 42 20.68 1.17 1.72
N ALA A 43 20.92 -0.13 1.95
CA ALA A 43 20.09 -1.17 1.34
C ALA A 43 18.66 -1.13 1.89
N GLY A 44 18.50 -0.82 3.17
CA GLY A 44 17.19 -0.66 3.80
C GLY A 44 16.45 0.58 3.32
N ALA A 45 17.13 1.74 3.27
CA ALA A 45 16.56 2.96 2.69
C ALA A 45 16.14 2.77 1.22
N TYR A 46 16.91 2.01 0.44
CA TYR A 46 16.54 1.68 -0.94
C TYR A 46 15.35 0.72 -1.00
N CYS A 47 15.31 -0.30 -0.14
CA CYS A 47 14.17 -1.20 -0.01
C CYS A 47 12.89 -0.42 0.28
N THR A 48 12.91 0.47 1.28
CA THR A 48 11.71 1.22 1.66
C THR A 48 11.32 2.29 0.64
N LYS A 49 12.27 2.82 -0.13
CA LYS A 49 11.96 3.62 -1.33
C LYS A 49 11.13 2.84 -2.35
N LEU A 50 11.52 1.59 -2.66
CA LEU A 50 10.78 0.73 -3.59
C LEU A 50 9.37 0.38 -3.07
N LEU A 51 9.16 0.40 -1.76
CA LEU A 51 7.85 0.18 -1.13
C LEU A 51 6.99 1.45 -1.11
N ALA A 52 7.61 2.62 -0.92
CA ALA A 52 6.91 3.90 -0.94
C ALA A 52 6.37 4.25 -2.34
N ASP A 53 7.12 3.94 -3.40
CA ASP A 53 6.76 4.25 -4.78
C ASP A 53 5.37 3.71 -5.23
N PRO A 54 4.98 2.47 -4.92
CA PRO A 54 3.62 1.98 -5.17
C PRO A 54 2.59 2.39 -4.10
N GLY A 55 2.91 3.34 -3.21
CA GLY A 55 1.96 4.01 -2.33
C GLY A 55 1.96 3.60 -0.85
N ALA A 56 2.97 2.85 -0.38
CA ALA A 56 3.08 2.57 1.05
C ALA A 56 3.46 3.84 1.85
N THR A 57 2.98 3.93 3.08
CA THR A 57 3.43 4.95 4.04
C THR A 57 4.56 4.35 4.87
N VAL A 58 5.76 4.93 4.77
CA VAL A 58 6.96 4.45 5.47
C VAL A 58 7.40 5.47 6.51
N ALA A 59 7.72 5.02 7.72
CA ALA A 59 8.34 5.82 8.77
C ALA A 59 9.70 5.22 9.17
N MET A 60 10.75 6.04 9.16
CA MET A 60 12.07 5.69 9.70
C MET A 60 12.09 5.84 11.21
N VAL A 61 12.65 4.86 11.92
CA VAL A 61 12.85 4.92 13.36
C VAL A 61 14.32 4.99 13.67
N GLU A 62 14.68 6.02 14.41
CA GLU A 62 16.02 6.20 14.95
C GLU A 62 16.03 5.83 16.44
N SER A 63 17.22 5.53 16.95
CA SER A 63 17.42 5.39 18.40
C SER A 63 17.10 6.70 19.13
N PRO A 64 16.64 6.65 20.41
CA PRO A 64 16.23 7.83 21.18
C PRO A 64 17.32 8.90 21.39
#